data_AF-A0A2W4S7P4-F1
#
_entry.id   AF-A0A2W4S7P4-F1
#
_cell.length_a   1.000
_cell.length_b   1.000
_cell.length_c   1.000
_cell.angle_alpha   90.00
_cell.angle_beta   90.00
_cell.angle_gamma   90.00
#
_symmetry.space_group_name_H-M   'P 1'
#
loop_
_entity.id
_entity.type
_entity.pdbx_description
1 polymer ?
#
loop_
_entity_poly.entity_id
_entity_poly.type
_entity_poly.pdbx_seq_one_letter_code
_entity_poly.pdbx_strand_id
1 'polypeptide(L)'
;MGWVCYPWGQRGGAAGLRGRVPAHLPGETVIAGIGATHSELPARASQLDRVARAAGVEVWLTLSAGAQAGVIGDAVRAFAAFGTRALLLTRLDEAVSLGGTLSALATTGLPVAYVSSGQRIPEDLAPARAHQLVARAVYLARSADTSVGEELLVRRFGGVAHALG
;
A
#
# COMPACT_ATOMS: atom_id res chain seq x y z
N MET A 1 15.41 8.51 -13.46
CA MET A 1 14.93 8.16 -12.10
C MET A 1 15.17 6.67 -11.93
N GLY A 2 16.25 6.30 -11.26
CA GLY A 2 16.62 4.90 -11.00
C GLY A 2 16.01 4.42 -9.70
N TRP A 3 15.75 3.12 -9.60
CA TRP A 3 15.21 2.47 -8.40
C TRP A 3 16.09 1.29 -8.02
N VAL A 4 16.29 1.09 -6.72
CA VAL A 4 16.97 -0.11 -6.20
C VAL A 4 16.17 -0.65 -5.02
N CYS A 5 15.69 -1.90 -5.15
CA CYS A 5 14.97 -2.61 -4.11
C CYS A 5 15.93 -3.55 -3.38
N TYR A 6 15.99 -3.47 -2.05
CA TYR A 6 16.83 -4.35 -1.23
C TYR A 6 15.96 -5.29 -0.38
N PRO A 7 15.98 -6.61 -0.63
CA PRO A 7 15.27 -7.56 0.22
C PRO A 7 15.96 -7.64 1.60
N TRP A 8 15.19 -7.38 2.66
CA TRP A 8 15.65 -7.54 4.04
C TRP A 8 15.77 -9.04 4.37
N GLY A 9 16.98 -9.51 4.74
CA GLY A 9 17.24 -10.93 5.10
C GLY A 9 18.55 -11.51 4.56
N GLN A 10 19.20 -10.86 3.58
CA GLN A 10 20.51 -11.29 3.09
C GLN A 10 21.62 -10.47 3.77
N ARG A 11 22.33 -11.13 4.71
CA ARG A 11 23.56 -10.75 5.46
C ARG A 11 23.99 -9.27 5.39
N GLY A 12 23.91 -8.53 6.51
CA GLY A 12 24.68 -7.27 6.67
C GLY A 12 24.15 -6.21 7.63
N GLY A 13 22.90 -6.27 8.08
CA GLY A 13 22.34 -5.27 9.01
C GLY A 13 22.46 -3.81 8.51
N ALA A 14 22.45 -2.84 9.44
CA ALA A 14 22.52 -1.40 9.14
C ALA A 14 23.80 -0.98 8.39
N ALA A 15 24.93 -1.63 8.67
CA ALA A 15 26.22 -1.37 8.03
C ALA A 15 26.23 -1.83 6.56
N GLY A 16 25.56 -2.96 6.27
CA GLY A 16 25.41 -3.47 4.90
C GLY A 16 24.50 -2.59 4.03
N LEU A 17 23.54 -1.87 4.60
CA LEU A 17 22.70 -0.92 3.85
C LEU A 17 23.49 0.32 3.40
N ARG A 18 24.35 0.92 4.25
CA ARG A 18 25.16 2.09 3.86
C ARG A 18 26.13 1.81 2.70
N GLY A 19 26.67 0.60 2.62
CA GLY A 19 27.58 0.21 1.53
C GLY A 19 26.87 -0.29 0.27
N ARG A 20 25.59 -0.66 0.37
CA ARG A 20 24.79 -1.18 -0.75
C ARG A 20 23.90 -0.13 -1.37
N VAL A 21 23.37 0.81 -0.58
CA VAL A 21 22.82 2.07 -1.07
C VAL A 21 24.02 2.82 -1.66
N PRO A 22 24.17 2.92 -2.99
CA PRO A 22 25.30 3.62 -3.57
C PRO A 22 25.32 5.06 -3.05
N ALA A 23 26.42 5.78 -3.26
CA ALA A 23 26.36 7.23 -3.29
C ALA A 23 25.39 7.62 -4.42
N HIS A 24 24.10 7.68 -4.10
CA HIS A 24 23.02 7.85 -5.04
C HIS A 24 23.06 9.30 -5.50
N LEU A 25 22.88 9.48 -6.81
CA LEU A 25 22.88 10.81 -7.40
C LEU A 25 21.70 11.61 -6.81
N PRO A 26 21.84 12.93 -6.60
CA PRO A 26 20.73 13.76 -6.19
C PRO A 26 19.53 13.56 -7.15
N GLY A 27 18.42 13.04 -6.65
CA GLY A 27 17.19 12.76 -7.42
C GLY A 27 16.78 11.29 -7.56
N GLU A 28 17.49 10.34 -6.94
CA GLU A 28 17.09 8.92 -6.91
C GLU A 28 16.37 8.55 -5.61
N THR A 29 15.16 7.97 -5.70
CA THR A 29 14.39 7.49 -4.55
C THR A 29 14.67 6.01 -4.34
N VAL A 30 15.29 5.67 -3.20
CA VAL A 30 15.56 4.28 -2.81
C VAL A 30 14.43 3.78 -1.91
N ILE A 31 13.69 2.77 -2.36
CA ILE A 31 12.65 2.11 -1.56
C ILE A 31 13.25 0.81 -1.00
N ALA A 32 13.64 0.85 0.28
CA ALA A 32 14.02 -0.34 1.03
C ALA A 32 12.78 -0.88 1.77
N GLY A 33 12.19 -1.96 1.25
CA GLY A 33 11.04 -2.60 1.87
C GLY A 33 11.45 -3.42 3.09
N ILE A 34 10.88 -3.11 4.25
CA ILE A 34 10.96 -3.97 5.43
C ILE A 34 9.59 -4.61 5.61
N GLY A 35 9.49 -5.90 5.36
CA GLY A 35 8.33 -6.69 5.77
C GLY A 35 8.33 -6.77 7.29
N ALA A 36 7.52 -5.95 7.95
CA ALA A 36 7.21 -6.12 9.36
C ALA A 36 5.70 -6.18 9.49
N THR A 37 5.19 -7.28 10.03
CA THR A 37 3.78 -7.34 10.44
C THR A 37 3.61 -6.48 11.70
N HIS A 38 2.38 -6.00 11.96
CA HIS A 38 2.07 -5.16 13.12
C HIS A 38 2.58 -5.76 14.45
N SER A 39 2.57 -7.09 14.58
CA SER A 39 3.06 -7.83 15.75
C SER A 39 4.58 -7.79 15.94
N GLU A 40 5.35 -7.59 14.87
CA GLU A 40 6.83 -7.60 14.91
C GLU A 40 7.42 -6.20 15.18
N LEU A 41 6.58 -5.16 15.17
CA LEU A 41 7.02 -3.76 15.27
C LEU A 41 7.77 -3.44 16.56
N PRO A 42 7.32 -3.84 17.77
CA PRO A 42 8.04 -3.50 18.99
C PRO A 42 9.47 -4.07 19.01
N ALA A 43 9.65 -5.27 18.46
CA ALA A 43 10.94 -5.95 18.40
C ALA A 43 11.87 -5.37 17.31
N ARG A 44 11.32 -4.86 16.19
CA ARG A 44 12.10 -4.34 15.07
C ARG A 44 12.23 -2.81 15.07
N ALA A 45 11.48 -2.11 15.91
CA ALA A 45 11.45 -0.64 16.01
C ALA A 45 12.84 -0.02 16.20
N SER A 46 13.54 -0.42 17.26
CA SER A 46 14.87 0.12 17.58
C SER A 46 15.90 -0.17 16.49
N GLN A 47 15.74 -1.27 15.76
CA GLN A 47 16.62 -1.59 14.65
C GLN A 47 16.34 -0.72 13.43
N LEU A 48 15.06 -0.52 13.07
CA LEU A 48 14.64 0.35 11.98
C LEU A 48 15.09 1.79 12.21
N ASP A 49 14.85 2.30 13.41
CA ASP A 49 15.20 3.66 13.79
C ASP A 49 16.72 3.92 13.70
N ARG A 50 17.55 2.98 14.19
CA ARG A 50 19.02 3.07 14.04
C ARG A 50 19.45 3.04 12.58
N VAL A 51 18.83 2.20 11.76
CA VAL A 51 19.16 2.07 10.33
C VAL A 51 18.81 3.37 9.59
N ALA A 52 17.59 3.88 9.80
CA ALA A 52 17.10 5.08 9.12
C ALA A 52 17.99 6.29 9.43
N ARG A 53 18.30 6.51 10.72
CA ARG A 53 19.20 7.60 11.14
C ARG A 53 20.61 7.43 10.63
N ALA A 54 21.14 6.21 10.64
CA ALA A 54 22.48 5.96 10.14
C ALA A 54 22.56 6.20 8.62
N ALA A 55 21.61 5.71 7.84
CA ALA A 55 21.67 5.82 6.38
C ALA A 55 21.23 7.20 5.85
N GLY A 56 20.62 8.06 6.69
CA GLY A 56 20.12 9.36 6.26
C GLY A 56 18.95 9.23 5.27
N VAL A 57 18.14 8.19 5.40
CA VAL A 57 17.04 7.86 4.48
C VAL A 57 15.68 8.27 5.05
N GLU A 58 14.75 8.63 4.17
CA GLU A 58 13.35 8.84 4.57
C GLU A 58 12.64 7.50 4.81
N VAL A 59 11.75 7.47 5.80
CA VAL A 59 10.91 6.31 6.11
C VAL A 59 9.51 6.52 5.55
N TRP A 60 9.07 5.60 4.70
CA TRP A 60 7.73 5.59 4.12
C TRP A 60 7.01 4.31 4.54
N LEU A 61 5.69 4.40 4.70
CA LEU A 61 4.85 3.27 5.10
C LEU A 61 4.15 2.69 3.87
N THR A 62 4.38 1.40 3.63
CA THR A 62 3.71 0.65 2.56
C THR A 62 2.42 0.03 3.07
N LEU A 63 1.31 0.32 2.40
CA LEU A 63 -0.02 -0.18 2.73
C LEU A 63 -0.65 -0.85 1.51
N SER A 64 -1.43 -1.90 1.74
CA SER A 64 -2.23 -2.51 0.70
C SER A 64 -3.47 -1.67 0.39
N ALA A 65 -3.79 -1.48 -0.89
CA ALA A 65 -4.98 -0.78 -1.35
C ALA A 65 -6.29 -1.44 -0.91
N GLY A 66 -6.29 -2.77 -0.77
CA GLY A 66 -7.42 -3.53 -0.21
C GLY A 66 -7.43 -3.65 1.32
N ALA A 67 -6.59 -2.93 2.06
CA ALA A 67 -6.58 -3.00 3.52
C ALA A 67 -7.84 -2.36 4.11
N GLN A 68 -8.33 -2.91 5.22
CA GLN A 68 -9.45 -2.34 5.95
C GLN A 68 -9.03 -1.02 6.62
N ALA A 69 -9.98 -0.09 6.76
CA ALA A 69 -9.75 1.23 7.35
C ALA A 69 -9.11 1.16 8.76
N GLY A 70 -9.55 0.21 9.59
CA GLY A 70 -8.96 -0.01 10.92
C GLY A 70 -7.48 -0.39 10.85
N VAL A 71 -7.13 -1.31 9.95
CA VAL A 71 -5.74 -1.77 9.72
C VAL A 71 -4.85 -0.61 9.25
N ILE A 72 -5.36 0.24 8.37
CA ILE A 72 -4.64 1.45 7.91
C ILE A 72 -4.37 2.39 9.09
N GLY A 73 -5.39 2.67 9.90
CA GLY A 73 -5.27 3.53 11.08
C GLY A 73 -4.28 2.98 12.11
N ASP A 74 -4.33 1.68 12.40
CA ASP A 74 -3.41 1.02 13.32
C ASP A 74 -1.97 1.07 12.79
N ALA A 75 -1.76 0.76 11.52
CA ALA A 75 -0.44 0.84 10.90
C ALA A 75 0.13 2.27 10.96
N VAL A 76 -0.65 3.28 10.59
CA VAL A 76 -0.18 4.68 10.63
C VAL A 76 0.20 5.09 12.06
N ARG A 77 -0.61 4.73 13.06
CA ARG A 77 -0.28 5.01 14.47
C ARG A 77 0.99 4.30 14.93
N ALA A 78 1.10 2.99 14.64
CA ALA A 78 2.25 2.20 15.07
C ALA A 78 3.56 2.69 14.45
N PHE A 79 3.50 3.22 13.22
CA PHE A 79 4.67 3.70 12.49
C PHE A 79 4.92 5.21 12.61
N ALA A 80 4.07 5.96 13.33
CA ALA A 80 4.28 7.38 13.58
C ALA A 80 5.59 7.66 14.32
N ALA A 81 6.01 6.76 15.22
CA ALA A 81 7.24 6.88 16.01
C ALA A 81 8.53 6.89 15.15
N PHE A 82 8.47 6.43 13.90
CA PHE A 82 9.62 6.39 12.99
C PHE A 82 9.73 7.62 12.07
N GLY A 83 8.89 8.64 12.26
CA GLY A 83 8.91 9.84 11.42
C GLY A 83 8.45 9.57 9.99
N THR A 84 7.48 8.66 9.82
CA THR A 84 6.93 8.31 8.50
C THR A 84 6.47 9.56 7.76
N ARG A 85 7.00 9.79 6.55
CA ARG A 85 6.77 11.03 5.79
C ARG A 85 5.73 10.90 4.68
N ALA A 86 5.56 9.70 4.13
CA ALA A 86 4.65 9.43 3.04
C ALA A 86 4.20 7.96 3.03
N LEU A 87 3.15 7.70 2.26
CA LEU A 87 2.55 6.38 2.07
C LEU A 87 2.81 5.88 0.66
N LEU A 88 3.05 4.57 0.55
CA LEU A 88 3.09 3.83 -0.71
C LEU A 88 1.92 2.84 -0.71
N LEU A 89 0.98 3.00 -1.65
CA LEU A 89 -0.20 2.16 -1.73
C LEU A 89 0.00 1.04 -2.77
N THR A 90 0.02 -0.23 -2.37
CA THR A 90 0.27 -1.38 -3.26
C THR A 90 -0.99 -2.16 -3.60
N ARG A 91 -0.92 -3.06 -4.59
CA ARG A 91 -1.99 -4.02 -4.95
C ARG A 91 -3.31 -3.34 -5.31
N LEU A 92 -3.25 -2.23 -6.05
CA LEU A 92 -4.45 -1.52 -6.53
C LEU A 92 -5.29 -2.33 -7.52
N ASP A 93 -4.67 -3.26 -8.23
CA ASP A 93 -5.27 -4.24 -9.13
C ASP A 93 -6.09 -5.31 -8.38
N GLU A 94 -5.69 -5.66 -7.15
CA GLU A 94 -6.42 -6.63 -6.31
C GLU A 94 -7.55 -5.98 -5.47
N ALA A 95 -7.67 -4.65 -5.50
CA ALA A 95 -8.64 -3.94 -4.66
C ALA A 95 -10.08 -4.08 -5.19
N VAL A 96 -10.94 -4.73 -4.41
CA VAL A 96 -12.40 -4.85 -4.69
C VAL A 96 -13.13 -3.52 -4.43
N SER A 97 -12.65 -2.74 -3.47
CA SER A 97 -13.15 -1.40 -3.17
C SER A 97 -12.01 -0.53 -2.69
N LEU A 98 -12.08 0.77 -2.99
CA LEU A 98 -11.11 1.77 -2.54
C LEU A 98 -11.73 2.85 -1.64
N GLY A 99 -13.05 2.91 -1.52
CA GLY A 99 -13.73 3.98 -0.77
C GLY A 99 -13.28 4.03 0.70
N GLY A 100 -13.29 2.87 1.38
CA GLY A 100 -12.83 2.75 2.76
C GLY A 100 -11.35 3.09 2.93
N THR A 101 -10.50 2.59 2.03
CA THR A 101 -9.06 2.86 2.02
C THR A 101 -8.77 4.34 1.84
N LEU A 102 -9.35 4.99 0.82
CA LEU A 102 -9.14 6.41 0.55
C LEU A 102 -9.70 7.29 1.67
N SER A 103 -10.85 6.93 2.24
CA SER A 103 -11.41 7.63 3.40
C SER A 103 -10.50 7.54 4.61
N ALA A 104 -9.90 6.37 4.89
CA ALA A 104 -8.94 6.21 5.98
C ALA A 104 -7.67 7.01 5.72
N LEU A 105 -7.12 6.95 4.49
CA LEU A 105 -5.91 7.69 4.12
C LEU A 105 -6.10 9.20 4.25
N ALA A 106 -7.27 9.72 3.88
CA ALA A 106 -7.60 11.14 3.99
C ALA A 106 -7.53 11.67 5.43
N THR A 107 -7.74 10.83 6.45
CA THR A 107 -7.67 11.24 7.87
C THR A 107 -6.27 11.13 8.47
N THR A 108 -5.32 10.49 7.78
CA THR A 108 -3.96 10.27 8.31
C THR A 108 -3.08 11.52 8.31
N GLY A 109 -3.38 12.49 7.43
CA GLY A 109 -2.50 13.65 7.17
C GLY A 109 -1.20 13.32 6.41
N LEU A 110 -0.96 12.05 6.05
CA LEU A 110 0.22 11.65 5.29
C LEU A 110 -0.08 11.63 3.79
N PRO A 111 0.81 12.18 2.93
CA PRO A 111 0.64 12.11 1.50
C PRO A 111 0.86 10.68 0.99
N VAL A 112 -0.02 10.22 0.10
CA VAL A 112 0.29 9.05 -0.73
C VAL A 112 1.22 9.53 -1.83
N ALA A 113 2.48 9.09 -1.81
CA ALA A 113 3.48 9.50 -2.78
C ALA A 113 3.45 8.60 -4.03
N TYR A 114 3.29 7.30 -3.82
CA TYR A 114 3.33 6.30 -4.88
C TYR A 114 2.25 5.25 -4.73
N VAL A 115 1.96 4.63 -5.86
CA VAL A 115 0.99 3.56 -6.04
C VAL A 115 1.63 2.42 -6.82
N SER A 116 1.23 1.18 -6.53
CA SER A 116 1.65 0.01 -7.31
C SER A 116 0.46 -0.89 -7.64
N SER A 117 0.41 -1.35 -8.90
CA SER A 117 -0.66 -2.21 -9.45
C SER A 117 -0.09 -3.50 -10.05
N GLY A 118 0.74 -4.20 -9.28
CA GLY A 118 1.37 -5.46 -9.67
C GLY A 118 2.37 -5.95 -8.62
N GLN A 119 3.00 -7.09 -8.87
CA GLN A 119 3.95 -7.71 -7.94
C GLN A 119 5.40 -7.29 -8.16
N ARG A 120 5.71 -6.58 -9.26
CA ARG A 120 7.09 -6.25 -9.63
C ARG A 120 7.41 -4.81 -9.27
N ILE A 121 8.24 -4.64 -8.25
CA ILE A 121 8.82 -3.35 -7.87
C ILE A 121 10.29 -3.39 -8.28
N PRO A 122 10.76 -2.46 -9.14
CA PRO A 122 10.21 -1.11 -9.38
C PRO A 122 9.26 -0.93 -10.58
N GLU A 123 9.05 -1.94 -11.43
CA GLU A 123 8.40 -1.80 -12.74
C GLU A 123 6.94 -1.34 -12.67
N ASP A 124 6.22 -1.76 -11.63
CA ASP A 124 4.78 -1.49 -11.45
C ASP A 124 4.52 -0.30 -10.51
N LEU A 125 5.54 0.50 -10.19
CA LEU A 125 5.44 1.65 -9.29
C LEU A 125 5.20 2.96 -10.06
N ALA A 126 4.17 3.72 -9.69
CA ALA A 126 3.83 4.98 -10.31
C ALA A 126 3.58 6.09 -9.27
N PRO A 127 3.83 7.38 -9.60
CA PRO A 127 3.43 8.48 -8.73
C PRO A 127 1.93 8.47 -8.46
N ALA A 128 1.54 8.67 -7.21
CA ALA A 128 0.13 8.71 -6.85
C ALA A 128 -0.53 9.99 -7.38
N ARG A 129 -1.69 9.84 -8.02
CA ARG A 129 -2.50 10.95 -8.51
C ARG A 129 -3.91 10.86 -7.95
N ALA A 130 -4.34 11.89 -7.22
CA ALA A 130 -5.62 11.91 -6.54
C ALA A 130 -6.80 11.61 -7.49
N HIS A 131 -6.84 12.26 -8.67
CA HIS A 131 -7.90 12.04 -9.66
C HIS A 131 -7.97 10.59 -10.16
N GLN A 132 -6.82 9.91 -10.33
CA GLN A 132 -6.79 8.52 -10.78
C GLN A 132 -7.30 7.57 -9.69
N LEU A 133 -6.91 7.83 -8.44
CA LEU A 133 -7.40 7.06 -7.28
C LEU A 133 -8.90 7.21 -7.08
N VAL A 134 -9.42 8.44 -7.16
CA VAL A 134 -10.85 8.72 -7.05
C VAL A 134 -11.62 8.09 -8.22
N ALA A 135 -11.15 8.26 -9.46
CA ALA A 135 -11.79 7.66 -10.63
C ALA A 135 -11.86 6.14 -10.51
N ARG A 136 -10.79 5.49 -10.03
CA ARG A 136 -10.76 4.04 -9.78
C ARG A 136 -11.71 3.63 -8.67
N ALA A 137 -11.80 4.40 -7.59
CA ALA A 137 -12.76 4.13 -6.51
C ALA A 137 -14.21 4.20 -6.99
N VAL A 138 -14.55 5.22 -7.80
CA VAL A 138 -15.88 5.37 -8.40
C VAL A 138 -16.18 4.22 -9.37
N TYR A 139 -15.20 3.81 -10.18
CA TYR A 139 -15.34 2.67 -11.07
C TYR A 139 -15.66 1.39 -10.30
N LEU A 140 -14.86 1.06 -9.27
CA LEU A 140 -15.07 -0.14 -8.45
C LEU A 140 -16.42 -0.12 -7.73
N ALA A 141 -16.86 1.03 -7.21
CA ALA A 141 -18.17 1.17 -6.58
C ALA A 141 -19.32 0.85 -7.57
N ARG A 142 -19.24 1.36 -8.80
CA ARG A 142 -20.23 1.09 -9.85
C ARG A 142 -20.23 -0.36 -10.33
N SER A 143 -19.05 -0.98 -10.41
CA SER A 143 -18.93 -2.39 -10.76
C SER A 143 -19.55 -3.29 -9.68
N ALA A 144 -19.37 -2.94 -8.41
CA ALA A 144 -20.01 -3.64 -7.30
C ALA A 144 -21.54 -3.53 -7.35
N ASP A 145 -22.09 -2.32 -7.57
CA ASP A 145 -23.55 -2.11 -7.69
C ASP A 145 -24.18 -2.96 -8.82
N THR A 146 -23.50 -3.05 -9.97
CA THR A 146 -23.97 -3.89 -11.10
C THR A 146 -24.06 -5.36 -10.71
N SER A 147 -23.02 -5.89 -10.05
CA SER A 147 -23.00 -7.30 -9.62
C SER A 147 -24.09 -7.64 -8.60
N VAL A 148 -24.38 -6.71 -7.67
CA VAL A 148 -25.48 -6.85 -6.70
C VAL A 148 -26.83 -6.80 -7.41
N GLY A 149 -26.99 -5.92 -8.40
CA GLY A 149 -28.19 -5.85 -9.24
C GLY A 149 -28.48 -7.15 -9.99
N GLU A 150 -27.46 -7.77 -10.59
CA GLU A 150 -27.60 -9.05 -11.29
C GLU A 150 -28.00 -10.18 -10.34
N GLU A 151 -27.36 -10.31 -9.17
CA GLU A 151 -27.74 -11.33 -8.18
C GLU A 151 -29.18 -11.14 -7.67
N LEU A 152 -29.62 -9.90 -7.46
CA LEU A 152 -30.98 -9.59 -7.08
C LEU A 152 -31.99 -9.93 -8.18
N LEU A 153 -31.67 -9.66 -9.45
CA LEU A 153 -32.51 -10.05 -10.59
C LEU A 153 -32.62 -11.57 -10.72
N VAL A 154 -31.50 -12.29 -10.58
CA VAL A 154 -31.48 -13.77 -10.57
C VAL A 154 -32.31 -14.31 -9.40
N ARG A 155 -32.18 -13.75 -8.20
CA ARG A 155 -32.98 -14.16 -7.04
C ARG A 155 -34.46 -13.87 -7.19
N ARG A 156 -34.82 -12.75 -7.84
CA ARG A 156 -36.21 -12.30 -7.96
C ARG A 156 -36.96 -12.94 -9.13
N PHE A 157 -36.26 -13.29 -10.22
CA PHE A 157 -36.89 -13.82 -11.43
C PHE A 157 -36.43 -15.24 -11.81
N GLY A 158 -35.36 -15.77 -11.20
CA GLY A 158 -34.88 -17.14 -11.44
C GLY A 158 -35.83 -18.23 -10.94
N GLY A 159 -36.80 -17.90 -10.07
CA GLY A 159 -37.82 -18.84 -9.60
C GLY A 159 -39.03 -19.02 -10.53
N VAL A 160 -39.18 -18.21 -11.57
CA VAL A 160 -40.38 -18.25 -12.44
C VAL A 160 -40.27 -19.32 -13.53
N ALA A 161 -39.07 -19.85 -13.79
CA ALA A 161 -38.83 -20.85 -14.84
C ALA A 161 -39.20 -22.30 -14.46
N HIS A 162 -39.50 -22.59 -13.19
CA HIS A 162 -39.73 -23.97 -12.73
C HIS A 162 -41.19 -24.35 -12.45
N ALA A 163 -42.16 -23.45 -12.68
CA ALA A 163 -43.57 -23.64 -12.29
C ALA A 163 -44.55 -23.86 -13.46
N LEU A 164 -44.07 -24.22 -14.66
CA LEU A 164 -44.92 -24.50 -15.83
C LEU A 164 -44.57 -25.82 -16.56
N GLY A 165 -44.11 -26.84 -15.81
CA GLY A 165 -43.91 -28.21 -16.32
C GLY A 165 -44.90 -29.17 -15.70
#